data_AF-M0GQ63-F1
#
_entry.id   AF-M0GQ63-F1
#
_cell.length_a   1.000
_cell.length_b   1.000
_cell.length_c   1.000
_cell.angle_alpha   90.00
_cell.angle_beta   90.00
_cell.angle_gamma   90.00
#
_symmetry.space_group_name_H-M   'P 1'
#
loop_
_entity.id
_entity.type
_entity.pdbx_description
1 polymer ?
#
loop_
_entity_poly.entity_id
_entity_poly.type
_entity_poly.pdbx_seq_one_letter_code
_entity_poly.pdbx_strand_id
1 'polypeptide(L)'
;MRLVEAEATVSDLDSFIAVVGDVADETGATVQAFDARYVVDREHLERATELADRAIGRGNEIARDRAVEILLYASGRRQINRAFEIGVSEGTLPVVILVDGGDEEGAEAALFDRLDLEPAETLGDYDEALVREVFDVGETELRVADGDLPALVKERVALLAVER
;
A
#
# COMPACT_ATOMS: atom_id res chain seq x y z
N MET A 1 6.34 11.06 4.77
CA MET A 1 5.81 10.17 3.73
C MET A 1 6.05 10.73 2.34
N ARG A 2 6.75 9.92 1.54
CA ARG A 2 6.92 10.04 0.09
C ARG A 2 6.27 8.83 -0.58
N LEU A 3 5.70 9.03 -1.77
CA LEU A 3 5.17 7.97 -2.62
C LEU A 3 6.01 7.94 -3.88
N VAL A 4 6.62 6.79 -4.16
CA VAL A 4 7.42 6.53 -5.36
C VAL A 4 6.52 5.80 -6.35
N GLU A 5 6.23 6.42 -7.49
CA GLU A 5 5.34 5.88 -8.52
C GLU A 5 6.18 5.41 -9.72
N ALA A 6 5.96 4.18 -10.16
CA ALA A 6 6.75 3.56 -11.22
C ALA A 6 6.01 2.39 -11.89
N GLU A 7 6.43 2.03 -13.10
CA GLU A 7 6.25 0.68 -13.63
C GLU A 7 7.40 -0.20 -13.11
N ALA A 8 7.08 -1.31 -12.45
CA ALA A 8 8.08 -2.24 -11.94
C ALA A 8 8.12 -3.51 -12.77
N THR A 9 9.32 -4.04 -13.05
CA THR A 9 9.49 -5.41 -13.54
C THR A 9 10.04 -6.30 -12.42
N VAL A 10 9.16 -7.10 -11.84
CA VAL A 10 9.47 -8.03 -10.73
C VAL A 10 9.73 -9.41 -11.31
N SER A 11 11.00 -9.76 -11.51
CA SER A 11 11.38 -11.08 -12.05
C SER A 11 11.32 -12.22 -11.02
N ASP A 12 11.54 -11.90 -9.75
CA ASP A 12 11.50 -12.81 -8.61
C ASP A 12 11.03 -12.02 -7.38
N LEU A 13 9.91 -12.46 -6.79
CA LEU A 13 9.26 -11.72 -5.71
C LEU A 13 10.13 -11.69 -4.44
N ASP A 14 10.79 -12.80 -4.11
CA ASP A 14 11.61 -12.90 -2.90
C ASP A 14 12.81 -11.95 -2.96
N SER A 15 13.44 -11.81 -4.13
CA SER A 15 14.54 -10.88 -4.38
C SER A 15 14.08 -9.43 -4.30
N PHE A 16 12.90 -9.11 -4.83
CA PHE A 16 12.31 -7.77 -4.70
C PHE A 16 12.08 -7.41 -3.23
N ILE A 17 11.47 -8.32 -2.46
CA ILE A 17 11.22 -8.11 -1.02
C ILE A 17 12.52 -7.94 -0.25
N ALA A 18 13.55 -8.73 -0.57
CA ALA A 18 14.87 -8.61 0.05
C ALA A 18 15.49 -7.22 -0.18
N VAL A 19 15.47 -6.72 -1.42
CA VAL A 19 16.00 -5.39 -1.75
C VAL A 19 15.21 -4.28 -1.04
N VAL A 20 13.88 -4.37 -0.99
CA VAL A 20 13.05 -3.42 -0.24
C VAL A 20 13.41 -3.42 1.26
N GLY A 21 13.62 -4.61 1.84
CA GLY A 21 14.08 -4.76 3.22
C GLY A 21 15.46 -4.13 3.47
N ASP A 22 16.43 -4.39 2.59
CA ASP A 22 17.78 -3.82 2.68
C ASP A 22 17.74 -2.28 2.61
N VAL A 23 16.92 -1.70 1.73
CA VAL A 23 16.73 -0.25 1.65
C VAL A 23 16.10 0.31 2.93
N ALA A 24 15.09 -0.35 3.49
CA ALA A 24 14.47 0.05 4.74
C ALA A 24 15.47 0.04 5.91
N ASP A 25 16.27 -1.02 6.03
CA ASP A 25 17.29 -1.17 7.08
C ASP A 25 18.39 -0.11 6.97
N GLU A 26 18.88 0.18 5.76
CA GLU A 26 19.95 1.16 5.53
C GLU A 26 19.52 2.60 5.81
N THR A 27 18.27 2.93 5.48
CA THR A 27 17.75 4.31 5.54
C THR A 27 16.98 4.60 6.83
N GLY A 28 16.61 3.56 7.57
CA GLY A 28 15.69 3.64 8.71
C GLY A 28 14.27 4.06 8.32
N ALA A 29 13.94 4.08 7.03
CA ALA A 29 12.60 4.37 6.54
C ALA A 29 11.72 3.12 6.60
N THR A 30 10.42 3.30 6.78
CA THR A 30 9.45 2.24 6.46
C THR A 30 9.22 2.24 4.96
N VAL A 31 9.42 1.09 4.31
CA VAL A 31 9.20 0.94 2.87
C VAL A 31 8.17 -0.17 2.63
N GLN A 32 7.07 0.16 1.93
CA GLN A 32 6.02 -0.80 1.58
C GLN A 32 5.60 -0.59 0.12
N ALA A 33 5.75 -1.62 -0.70
CA ALA A 33 5.32 -1.61 -2.09
C ALA A 33 3.87 -2.12 -2.24
N PHE A 34 3.11 -1.46 -3.09
CA PHE A 34 1.75 -1.82 -3.46
C PHE A 34 1.63 -1.94 -4.97
N ASP A 35 0.76 -2.82 -5.43
CA ASP A 35 0.26 -2.78 -6.80
C ASP A 35 -0.70 -1.59 -6.92
N ALA A 36 -0.33 -0.61 -7.76
CA ALA A 36 -1.04 0.66 -7.85
C ALA A 36 -2.48 0.49 -8.35
N ARG A 37 -2.81 -0.64 -9.00
CA ARG A 37 -4.18 -0.96 -9.45
C ARG A 37 -5.17 -1.07 -8.29
N TYR A 38 -4.71 -1.29 -7.06
CA TYR A 38 -5.56 -1.37 -5.87
C TYR A 38 -5.57 -0.09 -5.02
N VAL A 39 -4.78 0.93 -5.38
CA VAL A 39 -4.63 2.16 -4.59
C VAL A 39 -5.41 3.29 -5.24
N VAL A 40 -6.51 3.70 -4.59
CA VAL A 40 -7.47 4.62 -5.20
C VAL A 40 -6.99 6.06 -5.30
N ASP A 41 -6.17 6.49 -4.34
CA ASP A 41 -5.57 7.82 -4.30
C ASP A 41 -4.44 7.89 -3.24
N ARG A 42 -3.77 9.03 -3.15
CA ARG A 42 -2.79 9.31 -2.09
C ARG A 42 -3.42 9.28 -0.69
N GLU A 43 -4.63 9.82 -0.54
CA GLU A 43 -5.32 9.91 0.76
C GLU A 43 -5.60 8.53 1.37
N HIS A 44 -5.78 7.50 0.54
CA HIS A 44 -5.91 6.10 0.95
C HIS A 44 -4.69 5.63 1.72
N LEU A 45 -3.48 5.85 1.18
CA LEU A 45 -2.23 5.44 1.83
C LEU A 45 -1.88 6.33 3.04
N GLU A 46 -2.16 7.63 2.96
CA GLU A 46 -2.02 8.54 4.10
C GLU A 46 -2.90 8.06 5.25
N ARG A 47 -4.16 7.74 4.96
CA ARG A 47 -5.12 7.29 5.97
C ARG A 47 -4.73 5.95 6.57
N ALA A 48 -4.25 5.02 5.76
CA ALA A 48 -3.77 3.72 6.23
C ALA A 48 -2.58 3.89 7.19
N THR A 49 -1.62 4.73 6.82
CA THR A 49 -0.43 5.03 7.64
C THR A 49 -0.80 5.65 8.98
N GLU A 50 -1.68 6.66 8.99
CA GLU A 50 -2.16 7.30 10.22
C GLU A 50 -2.81 6.31 11.20
N LEU A 51 -3.60 5.37 10.67
CA LEU A 51 -4.32 4.40 11.49
C LEU A 51 -3.41 3.29 11.99
N ALA A 52 -2.47 2.82 11.15
CA ALA A 52 -1.41 1.90 11.56
C ALA A 52 -0.59 2.48 12.71
N ASP A 53 -0.09 3.71 12.57
CA ASP A 53 0.69 4.40 13.61
C ASP A 53 -0.10 4.57 14.90
N ARG A 54 -1.39 4.90 14.77
CA ARG A 54 -2.28 5.01 15.92
C ARG A 54 -2.49 3.66 16.62
N ALA A 55 -2.60 2.56 15.88
CA ALA A 55 -2.75 1.23 16.44
C ALA A 55 -1.49 0.82 17.21
N ILE A 56 -0.32 0.98 16.59
CA ILE A 56 1.00 0.72 17.17
C ILE A 56 1.21 1.58 18.43
N GLY A 57 0.98 2.89 18.34
CA GLY A 57 1.14 3.81 19.47
C GLY A 57 0.24 3.51 20.68
N ARG A 58 -0.80 2.69 20.50
CA ARG A 58 -1.71 2.24 21.56
C ARG A 58 -1.51 0.77 21.96
N GLY A 59 -0.52 0.07 21.40
CA GLY A 59 -0.30 -1.36 21.64
C GLY A 59 -1.46 -2.24 21.16
N ASN A 60 -2.11 -1.86 20.06
CA ASN A 60 -3.21 -2.62 19.45
C ASN A 60 -2.91 -3.00 18.01
N GLU A 61 -1.64 -3.03 17.64
CA GLU A 61 -1.17 -3.45 16.33
C GLU A 61 -1.64 -4.86 16.00
N ILE A 62 -1.97 -5.09 14.73
CA ILE A 62 -2.32 -6.42 14.21
C ILE A 62 -1.04 -7.18 13.84
N ALA A 63 -0.07 -6.47 13.26
CA ALA A 63 1.24 -6.95 12.88
C ALA A 63 2.35 -6.25 13.67
N ARG A 64 3.45 -6.98 13.89
CA ARG A 64 4.63 -6.45 14.60
C ARG A 64 5.46 -5.49 13.75
N ASP A 65 5.45 -5.72 12.45
CA ASP A 65 6.17 -4.90 11.49
C ASP A 65 5.29 -3.74 11.02
N ARG A 66 5.84 -2.53 10.98
CA ARG A 66 5.07 -1.33 10.63
C ARG A 66 4.64 -1.33 9.15
N ALA A 67 5.49 -1.78 8.23
CA ALA A 67 5.13 -1.87 6.82
C ALA A 67 3.95 -2.83 6.61
N VAL A 68 3.99 -3.98 7.30
CA VAL A 68 2.87 -4.95 7.29
C VAL A 68 1.62 -4.37 7.96
N GLU A 69 1.75 -3.61 9.05
CA GLU A 69 0.59 -2.95 9.67
C GLU A 69 -0.08 -1.95 8.71
N ILE A 70 0.73 -1.15 7.99
CA ILE A 70 0.24 -0.23 6.95
C ILE A 70 -0.47 -1.02 5.84
N LEU A 71 0.09 -2.14 5.38
CA LEU A 71 -0.54 -3.00 4.38
C LEU A 71 -1.91 -3.54 4.83
N LEU A 72 -2.05 -3.93 6.11
CA LEU A 72 -3.33 -4.38 6.67
C LEU A 72 -4.38 -3.26 6.66
N TYR A 73 -3.98 -2.05 7.06
CA TYR A 73 -4.87 -0.89 7.00
C TYR A 73 -5.21 -0.48 5.58
N ALA A 74 -4.24 -0.47 4.67
CA ALA A 74 -4.44 -0.14 3.26
C ALA A 74 -5.41 -1.12 2.59
N SER A 75 -5.30 -2.42 2.86
CA SER A 75 -6.22 -3.42 2.34
C SER A 75 -7.59 -3.43 3.03
N GLY A 76 -7.74 -2.76 4.18
CA GLY A 76 -8.94 -2.88 5.03
C GLY A 76 -9.15 -4.30 5.56
N ARG A 77 -8.08 -5.12 5.64
CA ARG A 77 -8.15 -6.53 6.07
C ARG A 77 -7.29 -6.79 7.30
N ARG A 78 -7.79 -7.61 8.23
CA ARG A 78 -7.01 -8.10 9.39
C ARG A 78 -6.12 -9.31 9.06
N GLN A 79 -6.40 -10.01 7.97
CA GLN A 79 -5.68 -11.23 7.61
C GLN A 79 -4.52 -10.88 6.68
N ILE A 80 -3.29 -11.12 7.13
CA ILE A 80 -2.05 -10.84 6.38
C ILE A 80 -2.08 -11.47 4.98
N ASN A 81 -2.45 -12.74 4.87
CA ASN A 81 -2.51 -13.42 3.57
C ASN A 81 -3.50 -12.77 2.58
N ARG A 82 -4.55 -12.11 3.08
CA ARG A 82 -5.50 -11.36 2.25
C ARG A 82 -5.02 -9.95 1.95
N ALA A 83 -4.28 -9.34 2.87
CA ALA A 83 -3.70 -8.02 2.66
C ALA A 83 -2.62 -8.03 1.58
N PHE A 84 -1.86 -9.13 1.42
CA PHE A 84 -0.89 -9.27 0.34
C PHE A 84 -1.49 -9.27 -1.08
N GLU A 85 -2.81 -9.38 -1.22
CA GLU A 85 -3.49 -9.29 -2.52
C GLU A 85 -3.31 -7.91 -3.19
N ILE A 86 -3.16 -6.85 -2.40
CA ILE A 86 -2.85 -5.50 -2.90
C ILE A 86 -1.34 -5.21 -2.98
N GLY A 87 -0.51 -6.18 -2.62
CA GLY A 87 0.94 -6.10 -2.70
C GLY A 87 1.46 -6.34 -4.11
N VAL A 88 2.78 -6.26 -4.27
CA VAL A 88 3.43 -6.55 -5.55
C VAL A 88 3.42 -8.06 -5.86
N SER A 89 3.40 -8.38 -7.15
CA SER A 89 3.49 -9.74 -7.68
C SER A 89 4.55 -9.81 -8.79
N GLU A 90 4.98 -11.01 -9.15
CA GLU A 90 5.91 -11.21 -10.26
C GLU A 90 5.29 -10.77 -11.60
N GLY A 91 6.12 -10.20 -12.48
CA GLY A 91 5.72 -9.63 -13.76
C GLY A 91 5.93 -8.13 -13.83
N THR A 92 5.34 -7.51 -14.85
CA THR A 92 5.36 -6.05 -15.03
C THR A 92 4.02 -5.47 -14.57
N LEU A 93 4.07 -4.50 -13.66
CA LEU A 93 2.90 -3.89 -13.05
C LEU A 93 3.18 -2.44 -12.63
N PRO A 94 2.17 -1.57 -12.62
CA PRO A 94 2.28 -0.26 -12.00
C PRO A 94 2.37 -0.44 -10.48
N VAL A 95 3.31 0.25 -9.86
CA VAL A 95 3.54 0.20 -8.42
C VAL A 95 3.52 1.60 -7.82
N VAL A 96 3.06 1.66 -6.58
CA VAL A 96 3.33 2.77 -5.68
C VAL A 96 4.06 2.21 -4.46
N ILE A 97 5.25 2.75 -4.19
CA ILE A 97 6.05 2.40 -3.03
C ILE A 97 5.97 3.54 -2.02
N LEU A 98 5.38 3.24 -0.87
CA LEU A 98 5.33 4.14 0.26
C LEU A 98 6.67 4.13 0.98
N VAL A 99 7.24 5.31 1.19
CA VAL A 99 8.45 5.52 1.98
C VAL A 99 8.12 6.54 3.07
N ASP A 100 8.25 6.16 4.35
CA ASP A 100 7.88 7.05 5.45
C ASP A 100 8.81 6.94 6.66
N GLY A 101 9.25 8.10 7.15
CA GLY A 101 10.25 8.22 8.21
C GLY A 101 11.68 7.97 7.71
N GLY A 102 12.66 8.07 8.62
CA GLY A 102 14.07 7.88 8.26
C GLY A 102 14.57 8.85 7.19
N ASP A 103 15.45 8.36 6.31
CA ASP A 103 15.92 9.08 5.11
C ASP A 103 15.06 8.74 3.88
N GLU A 104 13.93 9.43 3.73
CA GLU A 104 12.97 9.18 2.63
C GLU A 104 13.56 9.45 1.24
N GLU A 105 14.51 10.39 1.14
CA GLU A 105 15.16 10.74 -0.14
C GLU A 105 16.22 9.72 -0.53
N GLY A 106 17.05 9.29 0.43
CA GLY A 106 17.99 8.19 0.24
C GLY A 106 17.29 6.88 -0.11
N ALA A 107 16.14 6.59 0.51
CA ALA A 107 15.35 5.39 0.22
C ALA A 107 14.79 5.41 -1.20
N GLU A 108 14.16 6.51 -1.65
CA GLU A 108 13.70 6.62 -3.05
C GLU A 108 14.85 6.42 -4.04
N ALA A 109 15.98 7.09 -3.82
CA ALA A 109 17.14 6.96 -4.71
C ALA A 109 17.66 5.51 -4.76
N ALA A 110 17.74 4.83 -3.62
CA ALA A 110 18.18 3.44 -3.55
C ALA A 110 17.19 2.46 -4.21
N LEU A 111 15.89 2.72 -4.13
CA LEU A 111 14.87 1.92 -4.82
C LEU A 111 15.06 1.98 -6.33
N PHE A 112 15.21 3.18 -6.91
CA PHE A 112 15.46 3.33 -8.35
C PHE A 112 16.81 2.78 -8.82
N ASP A 113 17.82 2.76 -7.95
CA ASP A 113 19.15 2.21 -8.29
C ASP A 113 19.18 0.67 -8.28
N ARG A 114 18.40 0.04 -7.40
CA ARG A 114 18.51 -1.40 -7.11
C ARG A 114 17.38 -2.25 -7.67
N LEU A 115 16.24 -1.64 -7.99
CA LEU A 115 15.08 -2.31 -8.56
C LEU A 115 14.87 -1.86 -10.01
N ASP A 116 14.25 -2.73 -10.81
CA ASP A 116 13.86 -2.42 -12.19
C ASP A 116 12.57 -1.58 -12.18
N LEU A 117 12.73 -0.28 -11.92
CA LEU A 117 11.67 0.71 -11.80
C LEU A 117 11.81 1.79 -12.89
N GLU A 118 10.77 1.96 -13.69
CA GLU A 118 10.65 3.09 -14.62
C GLU A 118 9.68 4.12 -14.03
N PRO A 119 10.11 5.37 -13.74
CA PRO A 119 9.22 6.40 -13.20
C PRO A 119 7.96 6.61 -14.05
N ALA A 120 6.79 6.55 -13.41
CA ALA A 120 5.49 6.69 -14.07
C ALA A 120 4.48 7.30 -13.11
N GLU A 121 3.50 8.05 -13.61
CA GLU A 121 2.33 8.45 -12.81
C GLU A 121 1.38 7.24 -12.75
N THR A 122 1.06 6.74 -11.55
CA THR A 122 0.29 5.50 -11.37
C THR A 122 -0.88 5.68 -10.40
N LEU A 123 -0.78 6.61 -9.45
CA LEU A 123 -1.83 6.88 -8.50
C LEU A 123 -3.04 7.55 -9.16
N GLY A 124 -4.22 6.99 -8.90
CA GLY A 124 -5.48 7.45 -9.48
C GLY A 124 -5.90 6.68 -10.73
N ASP A 125 -5.00 5.93 -11.37
CA ASP A 125 -5.29 5.02 -12.49
C ASP A 125 -5.59 3.58 -12.00
N TYR A 126 -6.28 3.47 -10.87
CA TYR A 126 -6.63 2.19 -10.26
C TYR A 126 -7.63 1.37 -11.13
N ASP A 127 -7.66 0.06 -10.93
CA ASP A 127 -8.63 -0.83 -11.57
C ASP A 127 -9.89 -0.95 -10.68
N GLU A 128 -11.00 -0.35 -11.12
CA GLU A 128 -12.26 -0.34 -10.37
C GLU A 128 -12.73 -1.77 -10.02
N ALA A 129 -12.57 -2.74 -10.91
CA ALA A 129 -13.04 -4.10 -10.68
C ALA A 129 -12.21 -4.79 -9.59
N LEU A 130 -10.88 -4.66 -9.65
CA LEU A 130 -9.98 -5.20 -8.64
C LEU A 130 -10.21 -4.56 -7.27
N VAL A 131 -10.33 -3.23 -7.21
CA VAL A 131 -10.63 -2.51 -5.97
C VAL A 131 -11.96 -2.97 -5.40
N ARG A 132 -13.02 -3.07 -6.21
CA ARG A 132 -14.33 -3.52 -5.73
C ARG A 132 -14.31 -4.94 -5.21
N GLU A 133 -13.55 -5.84 -5.84
CA GLU A 133 -13.37 -7.21 -5.37
C GLU A 133 -12.66 -7.24 -4.01
N VAL A 134 -11.53 -6.55 -3.88
CA VAL A 134 -10.74 -6.52 -2.63
C VAL A 134 -11.49 -5.89 -1.47
N PHE A 135 -12.29 -4.85 -1.71
CA PHE A 135 -13.04 -4.13 -0.67
C PHE A 135 -14.49 -4.61 -0.49
N ASP A 136 -14.90 -5.65 -1.23
CA ASP A 136 -16.27 -6.20 -1.22
C ASP A 136 -17.33 -5.11 -1.49
N VAL A 137 -17.07 -4.26 -2.48
CA VAL A 137 -17.96 -3.15 -2.87
C VAL A 137 -18.87 -3.58 -4.02
N GLY A 138 -20.14 -3.82 -3.68
CA GLY A 138 -21.17 -4.18 -4.63
C GLY A 138 -21.66 -3.00 -5.48
N GLU A 139 -22.26 -3.29 -6.65
CA GLU A 139 -22.82 -2.27 -7.56
C GLU A 139 -23.83 -1.35 -6.86
N THR A 140 -24.63 -1.90 -5.94
CA THR A 140 -25.64 -1.13 -5.23
C THR A 140 -25.04 -0.14 -4.25
N GLU A 141 -23.97 -0.53 -3.57
CA GLU A 141 -23.25 0.35 -2.66
C GLU A 141 -22.56 1.48 -3.42
N LEU A 142 -21.83 1.15 -4.49
CA LEU A 142 -21.14 2.15 -5.31
C LEU A 142 -22.12 3.19 -5.88
N ARG A 143 -23.30 2.76 -6.32
CA ARG A 143 -24.35 3.68 -6.81
C ARG A 143 -24.90 4.59 -5.72
N VAL A 144 -25.01 4.11 -4.49
CA VAL A 144 -25.47 4.91 -3.34
C VAL A 144 -24.43 5.96 -2.96
N ALA A 145 -23.15 5.66 -3.18
CA ALA A 145 -22.04 6.59 -3.02
C ALA A 145 -21.81 7.49 -4.26
N ASP A 146 -22.77 7.60 -5.18
CA ASP A 146 -22.64 8.39 -6.42
C ASP A 146 -21.40 8.04 -7.28
N GLY A 147 -20.93 6.79 -7.19
CA GLY A 147 -19.73 6.33 -7.89
C GLY A 147 -18.41 6.63 -7.18
N ASP A 148 -18.42 7.18 -5.97
CA ASP A 148 -17.23 7.53 -5.19
C ASP A 148 -16.60 6.30 -4.51
N LEU A 149 -15.97 5.45 -5.32
CA LEU A 149 -15.20 4.30 -4.83
C LEU A 149 -14.07 4.71 -3.87
N PRO A 150 -13.30 5.79 -4.11
CA PRO A 150 -12.29 6.25 -3.15
C PRO A 150 -12.85 6.53 -1.76
N ALA A 151 -14.03 7.16 -1.64
CA ALA A 151 -14.68 7.38 -0.35
C ALA A 151 -15.01 6.06 0.37
N LEU A 152 -15.57 5.08 -0.35
CA LEU A 152 -15.89 3.76 0.22
C LEU A 152 -14.63 3.02 0.68
N VAL A 153 -13.55 3.07 -0.08
CA VAL A 153 -12.26 2.49 0.31
C VAL A 153 -11.72 3.13 1.58
N LYS A 154 -11.71 4.47 1.65
CA LYS A 154 -11.27 5.22 2.84
C LYS A 154 -12.15 4.91 4.07
N GLU A 155 -13.44 4.66 3.87
CA GLU A 155 -14.33 4.17 4.93
C GLU A 155 -13.91 2.78 5.42
N ARG A 156 -13.67 1.81 4.52
CA ARG A 156 -13.21 0.45 4.88
C ARG A 156 -11.89 0.48 5.65
N VAL A 157 -10.93 1.28 5.19
CA VAL A 157 -9.65 1.51 5.89
C VAL A 157 -9.89 2.06 7.30
N ALA A 158 -10.82 3.00 7.47
CA ALA A 158 -11.16 3.56 8.78
C ALA A 158 -11.88 2.57 9.71
N LEU A 159 -12.77 1.73 9.17
CA LEU A 159 -13.55 0.75 9.94
C LEU A 159 -12.67 -0.32 10.58
N LEU A 160 -11.54 -0.68 9.95
CA LEU A 160 -10.59 -1.65 10.49
C LEU A 160 -10.10 -1.27 11.90
N ALA A 161 -9.99 0.03 12.21
CA ALA A 161 -9.58 0.51 13.53
C ALA A 161 -10.64 0.31 14.63
N VAL A 162 -11.91 0.16 14.24
CA VAL A 162 -13.07 0.07 15.13
C VAL A 162 -13.53 -1.37 15.31
N GLU A 163 -13.56 -2.16 14.24
CA GLU A 163 -13.96 -3.55 14.24
C GLU A 163 -12.82 -4.42 14.80
N ARG A 164 -12.92 -4.79 16.09
CA ARG A 164 -11.95 -5.63 16.81
C ARG A 164 -12.49 -7.01 17.13
#